data_AF-A0A6P8UZ10-F1
#
_entry.id   AF-A0A6P8UZ10-F1
#
_cell.length_a   1.000
_cell.length_b   1.000
_cell.length_c   1.000
_cell.angle_alpha   90.00
_cell.angle_beta   90.00
_cell.angle_gamma   90.00
#
_symmetry.space_group_name_H-M   'P 1'
#
loop_
_entity.id
_entity.type
_entity.pdbx_description
1 polymer ?
#
loop_
_entity_poly.entity_id
_entity_poly.type
_entity_poly.pdbx_seq_one_letter_code
_entity_poly.pdbx_strand_id
1 'polypeptide(L)'
;DEMFRVFQLQEELVQIDKGNTQLKLSVSELRLKLRTRDKEMHKEAQKLKDLETHLQRLKADLHNCVGFIQEPKKLRDSMQMIYARYVADGVEQSGVEEEIQRAFCRQRDHLEKTVNGLKTRLAKSAEQHEQVYVKIMKENVGLITEINELRKELLLQRTQVKDYKSQLSVLKKSKRARPNSEEGTKKVVSA
;
A
#
# COMPACT_ATOMS: atom_id res chain seq x y z
N ASP A 1 -23.16 -30.53 5.36
CA ASP A 1 -22.32 -30.92 4.20
C ASP A 1 -22.25 -29.89 3.08
N GLU A 2 -23.36 -29.39 2.50
CA GLU A 2 -23.26 -28.41 1.40
C GLU A 2 -22.63 -27.06 1.78
N MET A 3 -22.98 -26.49 2.94
CA MET A 3 -22.42 -25.21 3.40
C MET A 3 -20.89 -25.26 3.57
N PHE A 4 -20.37 -26.38 4.09
CA PHE A 4 -18.94 -26.59 4.26
C PHE A 4 -18.22 -26.69 2.89
N ARG A 5 -18.85 -27.38 1.92
CA ARG A 5 -18.34 -27.49 0.56
C ARG A 5 -18.32 -26.14 -0.17
N VAL A 6 -19.34 -25.31 0.03
CA VAL A 6 -19.38 -23.93 -0.50
C VAL A 6 -18.24 -23.09 0.10
N PHE A 7 -17.97 -23.23 1.40
CA PHE A 7 -16.89 -22.50 2.05
C PHE A 7 -15.50 -22.92 1.53
N GLN A 8 -15.25 -24.23 1.38
CA GLN A 8 -14.00 -24.72 0.79
C GLN A 8 -13.77 -24.22 -0.64
N LEU A 9 -14.81 -24.26 -1.47
CA LEU A 9 -14.73 -23.75 -2.85
C LEU A 9 -14.48 -22.24 -2.88
N GLN A 10 -15.04 -21.47 -1.95
CA GLN A 10 -14.76 -20.04 -1.82
C GLN A 10 -13.30 -19.79 -1.41
N GLU A 11 -12.75 -20.56 -0.48
CA GLU A 11 -11.36 -20.45 -0.06
C GLU A 11 -10.40 -20.80 -1.21
N GLU A 12 -10.66 -21.88 -1.93
CA GLU A 12 -9.90 -22.28 -3.13
C GLU A 12 -9.92 -21.19 -4.20
N LEU A 13 -11.09 -20.59 -4.46
CA LEU A 13 -11.23 -19.51 -5.43
C LEU A 13 -10.41 -18.27 -5.04
N VAL A 14 -10.40 -17.92 -3.76
CA VAL A 14 -9.57 -16.82 -3.24
C VAL A 14 -8.08 -17.12 -3.40
N GLN A 15 -7.63 -18.36 -3.17
CA GLN A 15 -6.23 -18.74 -3.38
C GLN A 15 -5.84 -18.69 -4.86
N ILE A 16 -6.72 -19.16 -5.75
CA ILE A 16 -6.52 -19.07 -7.20
C ILE A 16 -6.42 -17.62 -7.64
N ASP A 17 -7.29 -16.73 -7.16
CA ASP A 17 -7.26 -15.31 -7.50
C ASP A 17 -6.00 -14.61 -7.01
N LYS A 18 -5.51 -14.97 -5.82
CA LYS A 18 -4.22 -14.49 -5.31
C LYS A 18 -3.07 -14.95 -6.22
N GLY A 19 -3.05 -16.24 -6.58
CA GLY A 19 -2.04 -16.80 -7.49
C GLY A 19 -2.08 -16.14 -8.87
N ASN A 20 -3.27 -15.96 -9.44
CA ASN A 20 -3.48 -15.27 -10.71
C ASN A 20 -3.00 -13.82 -10.66
N THR A 21 -3.25 -13.12 -9.56
CA THR A 21 -2.76 -11.74 -9.36
C THR A 21 -1.24 -11.71 -9.33
N GLN A 22 -0.61 -12.62 -8.58
CA GLN A 22 0.85 -12.72 -8.51
C GLN A 22 1.49 -13.07 -9.86
N LEU A 23 0.89 -14.00 -10.61
CA LEU A 23 1.34 -14.35 -11.97
C LEU A 23 1.21 -13.16 -12.93
N LYS A 24 0.10 -12.40 -12.89
CA LYS A 24 -0.08 -11.19 -13.71
C LYS A 24 0.97 -10.12 -13.41
N LEU A 25 1.31 -9.94 -12.13
CA LEU A 25 2.39 -9.04 -11.73
C LEU A 25 3.74 -9.52 -12.27
N SER A 26 4.07 -10.79 -12.08
CA SER A 26 5.31 -11.40 -12.57
C SER A 26 5.46 -11.27 -14.09
N VAL A 27 4.40 -11.57 -14.86
CA VAL A 27 4.38 -11.38 -16.32
C VAL A 27 4.62 -9.91 -16.69
N SER A 28 4.02 -8.97 -15.97
CA SER A 28 4.20 -7.54 -16.22
C SER A 28 5.64 -7.09 -15.94
N GLU A 29 6.23 -7.57 -14.84
CA GLU A 29 7.64 -7.32 -14.51
C GLU A 29 8.59 -7.89 -15.56
N LEU A 30 8.38 -9.14 -16.00
CA LEU A 30 9.18 -9.78 -17.03
C LEU A 30 9.08 -9.04 -18.37
N ARG A 31 7.88 -8.61 -18.77
CA ARG A 31 7.68 -7.77 -19.97
C ARG A 31 8.42 -6.44 -19.87
N LEU A 32 8.43 -5.82 -18.69
CA LEU A 32 9.18 -4.59 -18.48
C LEU A 32 10.69 -4.83 -18.59
N LYS A 33 11.21 -5.89 -17.94
CA LYS A 33 12.61 -6.28 -18.01
C LYS A 33 13.04 -6.56 -19.45
N LEU A 34 12.25 -7.31 -20.21
CA LEU A 34 12.52 -7.60 -21.62
C LEU A 34 12.67 -6.31 -22.44
N ARG A 35 11.70 -5.39 -22.35
CA ARG A 35 11.77 -4.10 -23.06
C ARG A 35 12.99 -3.26 -22.68
N THR A 36 13.40 -3.30 -21.42
CA THR A 36 14.61 -2.58 -20.97
C THR A 36 15.87 -3.22 -21.55
N ARG A 37 15.98 -4.56 -21.49
CA ARG A 37 17.09 -5.30 -22.08
C ARG A 37 17.19 -5.09 -23.60
N ASP A 38 16.06 -5.10 -24.30
CA ASP A 38 16.02 -4.81 -25.74
C ASP A 38 16.59 -3.43 -26.05
N LYS A 39 16.20 -2.40 -25.29
CA LYS A 39 16.74 -1.05 -25.47
C LYS A 39 18.24 -0.97 -25.21
N GLU A 40 18.73 -1.65 -24.17
CA GLU A 40 20.16 -1.74 -23.88
C GLU A 40 20.92 -2.45 -25.01
N MET A 41 20.38 -3.55 -25.52
CA MET A 41 20.94 -4.28 -26.65
C MET A 41 21.03 -3.41 -27.91
N HIS A 42 19.99 -2.64 -28.23
CA HIS A 42 20.01 -1.74 -29.39
C HIS A 42 21.05 -0.63 -29.23
N LYS A 43 21.20 -0.07 -28.03
CA LYS A 43 22.25 0.91 -27.74
C LYS A 43 23.63 0.32 -27.94
N GLU A 44 23.87 -0.88 -27.43
CA GLU A 44 25.17 -1.53 -27.54
C GLU A 44 25.49 -1.94 -28.98
N ALA A 45 24.50 -2.44 -29.73
CA ALA A 45 24.63 -2.70 -31.15
C ALA A 45 24.98 -1.44 -31.95
N GLN A 46 24.40 -0.29 -31.60
CA GLN A 46 24.75 0.99 -32.22
C GLN A 46 26.19 1.40 -31.90
N LYS A 47 26.64 1.29 -30.65
CA LYS A 47 28.04 1.57 -30.27
C LYS A 47 29.02 0.68 -31.03
N LEU A 48 28.71 -0.62 -31.18
CA LEU A 48 29.55 -1.53 -31.96
C LEU A 48 29.67 -1.09 -33.42
N LYS A 49 28.56 -0.68 -34.03
CA LYS A 49 28.54 -0.17 -35.41
C LYS A 49 29.34 1.14 -35.56
N ASP A 50 29.23 2.03 -34.58
CA ASP A 50 29.97 3.29 -34.57
C ASP A 50 31.48 3.03 -34.41
N LEU A 51 31.86 2.12 -33.51
CA LEU A 51 33.25 1.70 -33.33
C LEU A 51 33.81 1.02 -34.59
N GLU A 52 33.04 0.13 -35.21
CA GLU A 52 33.42 -0.51 -36.47
C GLU A 52 33.65 0.54 -37.57
N THR A 53 32.77 1.54 -37.66
CA THR A 53 32.93 2.66 -38.59
C THR A 53 34.20 3.47 -38.30
N HIS A 54 34.49 3.74 -37.03
CA HIS A 54 35.74 4.40 -36.62
C HIS A 54 36.97 3.59 -37.02
N LEU A 55 36.95 2.27 -36.81
CA LEU A 55 38.05 1.37 -37.15
C LEU A 55 38.25 1.30 -38.67
N GLN A 56 37.18 1.22 -39.47
CA GLN A 56 37.28 1.24 -40.93
C GLN A 56 37.88 2.57 -41.44
N ARG A 57 37.51 3.70 -40.85
CA ARG A 57 38.11 5.00 -41.19
C ARG A 57 39.59 5.06 -40.82
N LEU A 58 39.97 4.62 -39.62
CA LEU A 58 41.37 4.54 -39.21
C LEU A 58 42.19 3.65 -40.17
N LYS A 59 41.64 2.48 -40.53
CA LYS A 59 42.25 1.58 -41.50
C LYS A 59 42.46 2.27 -42.87
N ALA A 60 41.47 3.00 -43.36
CA ALA A 60 41.58 3.74 -44.61
C ALA A 60 42.64 4.86 -44.53
N ASP A 61 42.64 5.64 -43.44
CA ASP A 61 43.62 6.70 -43.23
C ASP A 61 45.04 6.14 -43.13
N LEU A 62 45.24 5.00 -42.45
CA LEU A 62 46.52 4.29 -42.42
C LEU A 62 46.94 3.79 -43.81
N HIS A 63 46.01 3.22 -44.58
CA HIS A 63 46.32 2.79 -45.94
C HIS A 63 46.76 3.98 -46.81
N ASN A 64 46.10 5.12 -46.69
CA ASN A 64 46.48 6.34 -47.39
C ASN A 64 47.87 6.83 -46.94
N CYS A 65 48.16 6.77 -45.64
CA CYS A 65 49.46 7.14 -45.07
C CYS A 65 50.61 6.30 -45.67
N VAL A 66 50.42 4.99 -45.83
CA VAL A 66 51.41 4.09 -46.46
C VAL A 66 51.71 4.51 -47.92
N GLY A 67 50.76 5.15 -48.61
CA GLY A 67 51.00 5.72 -49.94
C GLY A 67 52.10 6.79 -49.99
N PHE A 68 52.40 7.44 -48.84
CA PHE A 68 53.45 8.45 -48.72
C PHE A 68 54.80 7.88 -48.24
N ILE A 69 55.01 6.57 -48.24
CA ILE A 69 56.22 5.96 -47.65
C ILE A 69 57.54 6.44 -48.29
N GLN A 70 57.50 6.90 -49.55
CA GLN A 70 58.65 7.49 -50.24
C GLN A 70 58.77 9.01 -50.04
N GLU A 71 57.78 9.64 -49.42
CA GLU A 71 57.68 11.09 -49.20
C GLU A 71 57.73 11.44 -47.70
N PRO A 72 58.92 11.50 -47.09
CA PRO A 72 59.06 11.50 -45.63
C PRO A 72 58.38 12.67 -44.92
N LYS A 73 58.31 13.85 -45.56
CA LYS A 73 57.58 15.01 -45.01
C LYS A 73 56.07 14.77 -44.97
N LYS A 74 55.48 14.31 -46.08
CA LYS A 74 54.03 14.01 -46.16
C LYS A 74 53.63 12.85 -45.25
N LEU A 75 54.49 11.84 -45.14
CA LEU A 75 54.26 10.71 -44.24
C LEU A 75 54.16 11.17 -42.79
N ARG A 76 55.12 11.99 -42.33
CA ARG A 76 55.11 12.55 -40.97
C ARG A 76 53.84 13.35 -40.71
N ASP A 77 53.49 14.26 -41.62
CA ASP A 77 52.35 15.14 -41.45
C ASP A 77 51.02 14.33 -41.44
N SER A 78 50.91 13.29 -42.28
CA SER A 78 49.78 12.35 -42.28
C SER A 78 49.67 11.55 -40.99
N MET A 79 50.79 11.02 -40.47
CA MET A 79 50.84 10.29 -39.20
C MET A 79 50.41 11.18 -38.02
N GLN A 80 50.83 12.44 -38.03
CA GLN A 80 50.51 13.42 -36.99
C GLN A 80 49.02 13.80 -37.00
N MET A 81 48.41 13.90 -38.19
CA MET A 81 46.96 14.05 -38.35
C MET A 81 46.20 12.83 -37.78
N ILE A 82 46.62 11.60 -38.11
CA ILE A 82 45.99 10.38 -37.59
C ILE A 82 46.10 10.33 -36.07
N TYR A 83 47.26 10.65 -35.50
CA TYR A 83 47.45 10.69 -34.05
C TYR A 83 46.53 11.71 -33.38
N ALA A 84 46.46 12.94 -33.91
CA ALA A 84 45.56 13.97 -33.37
C ALA A 84 44.09 13.53 -33.41
N ARG A 85 43.64 12.97 -34.54
CA ARG A 85 42.25 12.58 -34.76
C ARG A 85 41.79 11.38 -33.93
N TYR A 86 42.65 10.39 -33.71
CA TYR A 86 42.24 9.10 -33.12
C TYR A 86 42.81 8.85 -31.72
N VAL A 87 43.86 9.57 -31.32
CA VAL A 87 44.55 9.34 -30.03
C VAL A 87 44.40 10.54 -29.08
N ALA A 88 44.50 11.78 -29.57
CA ALA A 88 44.38 12.96 -28.71
C ALA A 88 42.93 13.22 -28.25
N ASP A 89 41.92 12.87 -29.07
CA ASP A 89 40.49 12.93 -28.70
C ASP A 89 40.04 11.83 -27.71
N GLY A 90 40.92 10.89 -27.33
CA GLY A 90 40.60 9.80 -26.39
C GLY A 90 40.27 10.24 -24.96
N VAL A 91 40.40 11.53 -24.64
CA VAL A 91 40.07 12.11 -23.33
C VAL A 91 38.55 12.23 -23.11
N GLU A 92 37.73 12.28 -24.17
CA GLU A 92 36.26 12.39 -24.01
C GLU A 92 35.60 11.11 -23.47
N GLN A 93 36.18 9.92 -23.69
CA GLN A 93 35.62 8.66 -23.18
C GLN A 93 35.58 8.62 -21.65
N SER A 94 36.55 9.23 -20.95
CA SER A 94 36.50 9.29 -19.48
C SER A 94 35.42 10.24 -18.97
N GLY A 95 35.15 11.34 -19.70
CA GLY A 95 34.11 12.31 -19.34
C GLY A 95 32.70 11.74 -19.45
N VAL A 96 32.44 10.94 -20.50
CA VAL A 96 31.16 10.25 -20.70
C VAL A 96 30.93 9.18 -19.62
N GLU A 97 31.95 8.39 -19.30
CA GLU A 97 31.90 7.39 -18.21
C GLU A 97 31.58 8.06 -16.85
N GLU A 98 32.23 9.18 -16.55
CA GLU A 98 31.98 9.97 -15.33
C GLU A 98 30.58 10.61 -15.31
N GLU A 99 30.03 11.01 -16.45
CA GLU A 99 28.67 11.55 -16.54
C GLU A 99 27.62 10.45 -16.36
N ILE A 100 27.82 9.27 -16.96
CA ILE A 100 26.97 8.09 -16.78
C ILE A 100 26.97 7.68 -15.30
N GLN A 101 28.13 7.64 -14.66
CA GLN A 101 28.26 7.28 -13.26
C GLN A 101 27.55 8.31 -12.35
N ARG A 102 27.70 9.61 -12.63
CA ARG A 102 26.95 10.67 -11.94
C ARG A 102 25.43 10.54 -12.14
N ALA A 103 24.97 10.21 -13.33
CA ALA A 103 23.54 9.99 -13.61
C ALA A 103 22.98 8.79 -12.82
N PHE A 104 23.73 7.68 -12.78
CA PHE A 104 23.38 6.50 -11.98
C PHE A 104 23.30 6.82 -10.48
N CYS A 105 24.27 7.56 -9.93
CA CYS A 105 24.23 8.00 -8.54
C CYS A 105 22.98 8.82 -8.23
N ARG A 106 22.64 9.80 -9.09
CA ARG A 106 21.42 10.61 -8.92
C ARG A 106 20.15 9.76 -8.93
N GLN A 107 20.07 8.78 -9.84
CA GLN A 107 18.91 7.89 -9.93
C GLN A 107 18.79 7.00 -8.69
N ARG A 108 19.91 6.43 -8.22
CA ARG A 108 19.95 5.64 -6.99
C ARG A 108 19.47 6.46 -5.79
N ASP A 109 20.00 7.66 -5.63
CA ASP A 109 19.65 8.53 -4.50
C ASP A 109 18.17 8.96 -4.53
N HIS A 110 17.60 9.18 -5.73
CA HIS A 110 16.16 9.46 -5.88
C HIS A 110 15.29 8.26 -5.48
N LEU A 111 15.67 7.06 -5.93
CA LEU A 111 14.97 5.82 -5.57
C LEU A 111 15.07 5.56 -4.07
N GLU A 112 16.24 5.76 -3.47
CA GLU A 112 16.47 5.58 -2.04
C GLU A 112 15.62 6.54 -1.21
N LYS A 113 15.58 7.83 -1.58
CA LYS A 113 14.68 8.82 -0.97
C LYS A 113 13.21 8.41 -1.10
N THR A 114 12.81 7.90 -2.26
CA THR A 114 11.43 7.46 -2.52
C THR A 114 11.06 6.25 -1.66
N VAL A 115 11.93 5.24 -1.58
CA VAL A 115 11.75 4.05 -0.75
C VAL A 115 11.68 4.43 0.72
N ASN A 116 12.59 5.28 1.21
CA ASN A 116 12.55 5.75 2.60
C ASN A 116 11.27 6.55 2.89
N GLY A 117 10.82 7.37 1.95
CA GLY A 117 9.54 8.08 2.06
C GLY A 117 8.34 7.13 2.12
N LEU A 118 8.33 6.09 1.29
CA LEU A 118 7.30 5.04 1.29
C LEU A 118 7.29 4.27 2.62
N LYS A 119 8.45 3.82 3.10
CA LYS A 119 8.58 3.14 4.41
C LYS A 119 8.06 4.00 5.55
N THR A 120 8.41 5.28 5.58
CA THR A 120 7.97 6.22 6.62
C THR A 120 6.46 6.43 6.57
N ARG A 121 5.87 6.60 5.38
CA ARG A 121 4.40 6.71 5.24
C ARG A 121 3.68 5.44 5.65
N LEU A 122 4.23 4.27 5.32
CA LEU A 122 3.67 2.98 5.70
C LEU A 122 3.65 2.82 7.22
N ALA A 123 4.77 3.12 7.90
CA ALA A 123 4.86 3.09 9.36
C ALA A 123 3.84 4.04 10.01
N LYS A 124 3.75 5.30 9.53
CA LYS A 124 2.76 6.27 10.02
C LYS A 124 1.32 5.79 9.82
N SER A 125 1.01 5.20 8.67
CA SER A 125 -0.32 4.66 8.37
C SER A 125 -0.67 3.52 9.33
N ALA A 126 0.27 2.61 9.59
CA ALA A 126 0.08 1.52 10.55
C ALA A 126 -0.18 2.05 11.98
N GLU A 127 0.60 3.04 12.42
CA GLU A 127 0.42 3.69 13.73
C GLU A 127 -0.96 4.39 13.84
N GLN A 128 -1.35 5.14 12.80
CA GLN A 128 -2.68 5.77 12.75
C GLN A 128 -3.81 4.74 12.82
N HIS A 129 -3.68 3.64 12.08
CA HIS A 129 -4.65 2.56 12.12
C HIS A 129 -4.74 1.92 13.51
N GLU A 130 -3.61 1.68 14.18
CA GLU A 130 -3.57 1.18 15.55
C GLU A 130 -4.26 2.14 16.53
N GLN A 131 -3.98 3.44 16.45
CA GLN A 131 -4.63 4.46 17.29
C GLN A 131 -6.16 4.47 17.11
N VAL A 132 -6.63 4.42 15.85
CA VAL A 132 -8.06 4.35 15.53
C VAL A 132 -8.68 3.06 16.05
N TYR A 133 -8.02 1.92 15.85
CA TYR A 133 -8.47 0.62 16.35
C TYR A 133 -8.64 0.62 17.86
N VAL A 134 -7.64 1.11 18.61
CA VAL A 134 -7.70 1.21 20.07
C VAL A 134 -8.83 2.12 20.53
N LYS A 135 -9.05 3.25 19.83
CA LYS A 135 -10.15 4.18 20.15
C LYS A 135 -11.51 3.52 19.98
N ILE A 136 -11.76 2.88 18.83
CA ILE A 136 -13.00 2.14 18.55
C ILE A 136 -13.21 1.04 19.57
N MET A 137 -12.16 0.30 19.94
CA MET A 137 -12.25 -0.78 20.92
C MET A 137 -12.64 -0.26 22.31
N LYS A 138 -12.08 0.88 22.73
CA LYS A 138 -12.46 1.54 23.99
C LYS A 138 -13.93 2.00 23.98
N GLU A 139 -14.37 2.61 22.88
CA GLU A 139 -15.76 3.02 22.71
C GLU A 139 -16.70 1.81 22.74
N ASN A 140 -16.36 0.71 22.05
CA ASN A 140 -17.15 -0.52 22.07
C ASN A 140 -17.26 -1.12 23.48
N VAL A 141 -16.15 -1.17 24.23
CA VAL A 141 -16.17 -1.63 25.62
C VAL A 141 -17.06 -0.73 26.48
N GLY A 142 -16.96 0.59 26.33
CA GLY A 142 -17.80 1.57 27.03
C GLY A 142 -19.29 1.39 26.73
N LEU A 143 -19.65 1.25 25.46
CA LEU A 143 -21.03 1.00 25.03
C LEU A 143 -21.56 -0.33 25.57
N ILE A 144 -20.75 -1.39 25.59
CA ILE A 144 -21.12 -2.68 26.19
C ILE A 144 -21.38 -2.51 27.69
N THR A 145 -20.53 -1.76 28.41
CA THR A 145 -20.73 -1.50 29.84
C THR A 145 -22.02 -0.74 30.10
N GLU A 146 -22.29 0.33 29.34
CA GLU A 146 -23.52 1.13 29.47
C GLU A 146 -24.77 0.31 29.16
N ILE A 147 -24.76 -0.49 28.08
CA ILE A 147 -25.86 -1.42 27.76
C ILE A 147 -26.12 -2.39 28.92
N ASN A 148 -25.07 -2.89 29.57
CA ASN A 148 -25.21 -3.81 30.69
C ASN A 148 -25.76 -3.11 31.95
N GLU A 149 -25.37 -1.88 32.21
CA GLU A 149 -25.93 -1.06 33.30
C GLU A 149 -27.41 -0.75 33.07
N LEU A 150 -27.77 -0.26 31.87
CA LEU A 150 -29.15 0.00 31.50
C LEU A 150 -30.03 -1.26 31.59
N ARG A 151 -29.50 -2.44 31.23
CA ARG A 151 -30.20 -3.72 31.41
C ARG A 151 -30.47 -4.04 32.89
N LYS A 152 -29.51 -3.77 33.79
CA LYS A 152 -29.67 -3.96 35.23
C LYS A 152 -30.71 -3.00 35.81
N GLU A 153 -30.65 -1.72 35.44
CA GLU A 153 -31.63 -0.72 35.86
C GLU A 153 -33.05 -1.07 35.39
N LEU A 154 -33.18 -1.48 34.13
CA LEU A 154 -34.46 -1.90 33.56
C LEU A 154 -35.03 -3.13 34.28
N LEU A 155 -34.18 -4.08 34.70
CA LEU A 155 -34.59 -5.21 35.52
C LEU A 155 -35.05 -4.78 36.92
N LEU A 156 -34.34 -3.86 37.56
CA LEU A 156 -34.69 -3.32 38.87
C LEU A 156 -36.05 -2.61 38.83
N GLN A 157 -36.25 -1.73 37.85
CA GLN A 157 -37.51 -1.00 37.64
C GLN A 157 -38.68 -1.96 37.37
N ARG A 158 -38.48 -3.00 36.55
CA ARG A 158 -39.51 -4.04 36.32
C ARG A 158 -39.89 -4.78 37.61
N THR A 159 -38.92 -5.07 38.47
CA THR A 159 -39.16 -5.71 39.78
C THR A 159 -39.97 -4.78 40.69
N GLN A 160 -39.57 -3.50 40.80
CA GLN A 160 -40.32 -2.51 41.58
C GLN A 160 -41.77 -2.36 41.10
N VAL A 161 -42.00 -2.26 39.78
CA VAL A 161 -43.36 -2.20 39.22
C VAL A 161 -44.18 -3.44 39.58
N LYS A 162 -43.57 -4.63 39.55
CA LYS A 162 -44.23 -5.89 39.95
C LYS A 162 -44.60 -5.88 41.43
N ASP A 163 -43.72 -5.39 42.28
CA ASP A 163 -43.94 -5.29 43.73
C ASP A 163 -45.02 -4.25 44.08
N TYR A 164 -45.00 -3.08 43.45
CA TYR A 164 -46.08 -2.11 43.60
C TYR A 164 -47.42 -2.66 43.13
N LYS A 165 -47.45 -3.38 42.00
CA LYS A 165 -48.68 -4.01 41.50
C LYS A 165 -49.20 -5.09 42.47
N SER A 166 -48.31 -5.87 43.09
CA SER A 166 -48.69 -6.88 44.07
C SER A 166 -49.25 -6.24 45.35
N GLN A 167 -48.59 -5.23 45.90
CA GLN A 167 -49.07 -4.44 47.05
C GLN A 167 -50.44 -3.81 46.76
N LEU A 168 -50.62 -3.22 45.57
CA LEU A 168 -51.87 -2.58 45.16
C LEU A 168 -53.01 -3.62 44.99
N SER A 169 -52.68 -4.84 44.57
CA SER A 169 -53.65 -5.95 44.52
C SER A 169 -54.07 -6.43 45.91
N VAL A 170 -53.15 -6.46 46.88
CA VAL A 170 -53.44 -6.80 48.28
C VAL A 170 -54.30 -5.71 48.93
N LEU A 171 -53.98 -4.43 48.73
CA LEU A 171 -54.79 -3.29 49.17
C LEU A 171 -56.21 -3.32 48.60
N LYS A 172 -56.37 -3.66 47.31
CA LYS A 172 -57.69 -3.83 46.68
C LYS A 172 -58.48 -5.01 47.26
N LYS A 173 -57.81 -6.14 47.57
CA LYS A 173 -58.45 -7.29 48.25
C LYS A 173 -58.86 -6.96 49.69
N SER A 174 -58.03 -6.24 50.43
CA SER A 174 -58.34 -5.77 51.80
C SER A 174 -59.52 -4.79 51.82
N LYS A 175 -59.59 -3.84 50.86
CA LYS A 175 -60.76 -2.95 50.71
C LYS A 175 -62.04 -3.69 50.31
N ARG A 176 -61.96 -4.79 49.56
CA ARG A 176 -63.12 -5.65 49.25
C ARG A 176 -63.57 -6.53 50.43
N ALA A 177 -62.68 -6.82 51.38
CA ALA A 177 -62.97 -7.65 52.56
C ALA A 177 -63.58 -6.87 53.74
N ARG A 178 -63.64 -5.53 53.68
CA ARG A 178 -64.44 -4.70 54.61
C ARG A 178 -65.70 -4.17 53.90
N PRO A 179 -66.83 -4.90 53.91
CA PRO A 179 -68.12 -4.32 53.61
C PRO A 179 -68.63 -3.52 54.82
N ASN A 180 -69.36 -2.43 54.54
CA ASN A 180 -70.07 -1.60 55.52
C ASN A 180 -70.73 -2.42 56.64
N SER A 181 -70.38 -2.11 57.88
CA SER A 181 -71.20 -2.35 59.06
C SER A 181 -71.17 -1.08 59.88
N GLU A 182 -72.21 -0.25 59.73
CA GLU A 182 -72.92 0.36 60.85
C GLU A 182 -74.24 0.95 60.33
N GLU A 183 -75.30 0.49 60.96
CA GLU A 183 -76.72 0.54 60.60
C GLU A 183 -77.45 1.28 61.73
N GLY A 184 -78.27 2.28 61.40
CA GLY A 184 -79.33 2.86 62.24
C GLY A 184 -78.89 3.64 63.49
N THR A 185 -79.67 4.53 64.11
CA THR A 185 -81.04 4.99 63.89
C THR A 185 -81.35 6.17 64.84
N LYS A 186 -82.23 7.09 64.37
CA LYS A 186 -83.31 7.80 65.10
C LYS A 186 -82.99 8.82 66.20
N LYS A 187 -83.55 10.03 66.05
CA LYS A 187 -84.87 10.52 66.52
C LYS A 187 -85.04 12.00 66.09
N VAL A 188 -86.17 12.71 66.00
CA VAL A 188 -87.65 12.55 65.85
C VAL A 188 -88.24 13.94 66.22
N VAL A 189 -89.35 14.37 65.54
CA VAL A 189 -90.24 15.58 65.72
C VAL A 189 -89.63 16.98 65.54
N SER A 190 -90.27 18.08 65.11
CA SER A 190 -91.66 18.54 64.80
C SER A 190 -91.51 19.68 63.75
N ALA A 191 -92.48 20.17 62.98
CA ALA A 191 -93.93 20.32 63.12
C ALA A 191 -94.60 20.34 61.72
#